data_AF-X0S8P9-F1
#
_entry.id   AF-X0S8P9-F1
#
_cell.length_a   1.000
_cell.length_b   1.000
_cell.length_c   1.000
_cell.angle_alpha   90.00
_cell.angle_beta   90.00
_cell.angle_gamma   90.00
#
_symmetry.space_group_name_H-M   'P 1'
#
loop_
_entity.id
_entity.type
_entity.pdbx_description
1 polymer ?
#
loop_
_entity_poly.entity_id
_entity_poly.type
_entity_poly.pdbx_seq_one_letter_code
_entity_poly.pdbx_strand_id
1 'polypeptide(L)'
;MGGIRGMERFYGLRFDEGQVHLMSMSEGYQALARGECDCTVGFSTDGEMASGNLRSLDDDRGFFQGSNLSVAVRTPLLQERQGLAATLGQITTLLTQEAMVELNRRVAVEADRPGDVARGFLIRNGVISGWPGTGDE
;
A
#
# COMPACT_ATOMS: atom_id res chain seq x y z
N MET A 1 6.72 7.77 20.09
CA MET A 1 7.63 6.60 20.16
C MET A 1 7.62 5.99 18.76
N GLY A 2 8.48 6.47 17.86
CA GLY A 2 8.43 6.10 16.44
C GLY A 2 9.78 6.33 15.78
N GLY A 3 9.95 5.84 14.55
CA GLY A 3 11.20 5.89 13.80
C GLY A 3 12.29 4.96 14.37
N ILE A 4 13.50 5.05 13.78
CA ILE A 4 14.59 4.09 14.03
C ILE A 4 14.99 3.97 15.50
N ARG A 5 15.05 5.08 16.24
CA ARG A 5 15.34 5.07 17.69
C ARG A 5 14.28 4.36 18.52
N GLY A 6 13.02 4.41 18.07
CA GLY A 6 11.93 3.65 18.68
C GLY A 6 12.14 2.16 18.49
N MET A 7 12.46 1.76 17.26
CA MET A 7 12.71 0.38 16.86
C MET A 7 13.91 -0.22 17.60
N GLU A 8 15.02 0.52 17.69
CA GLU A 8 16.21 0.14 18.47
C GLU A 8 15.85 -0.25 19.91
N ARG A 9 15.08 0.62 20.60
CA ARG A 9 14.66 0.34 21.98
C ARG A 9 13.67 -0.81 22.08
N PHE A 10 12.76 -0.95 21.12
CA PHE A 10 11.70 -1.96 21.16
C PHE A 10 12.20 -3.37 20.91
N TYR A 11 13.14 -3.54 19.97
CA TYR A 11 13.74 -4.84 19.65
C TYR A 11 15.08 -5.10 20.33
N GLY A 12 15.68 -4.10 20.98
CA GLY A 12 17.04 -4.21 21.53
C GLY A 12 18.11 -4.23 20.43
N LEU A 13 17.84 -3.56 19.31
CA LEU A 13 18.73 -3.43 18.17
C LEU A 13 19.54 -2.13 18.28
N ARG A 14 20.64 -2.05 17.53
CA ARG A 14 21.41 -0.83 17.38
C ARG A 14 21.93 -0.70 15.96
N PHE A 15 21.63 0.42 15.33
CA PHE A 15 22.21 0.80 14.04
C PHE A 15 23.38 1.77 14.30
N ASP A 16 24.39 1.71 13.43
CA ASP A 16 25.41 2.76 13.41
C ASP A 16 24.80 4.03 12.81
N GLU A 17 24.80 5.12 13.57
CA GLU A 17 24.24 6.40 13.13
C GLU A 17 24.92 6.94 11.88
N GLY A 18 26.21 6.62 11.67
CA GLY A 18 26.95 6.99 10.45
C GLY A 18 26.56 6.17 9.22
N GLN A 19 25.75 5.13 9.39
CA GLN A 19 25.26 4.24 8.31
C GLN A 19 23.74 4.36 8.11
N VAL A 20 23.07 5.25 8.85
CA VAL A 20 21.65 5.54 8.67
C VAL A 20 21.50 6.72 7.73
N HIS A 21 20.97 6.45 6.54
CA HIS A 21 20.75 7.46 5.51
C HIS A 21 19.26 7.73 5.33
N LEU A 22 18.88 9.01 5.29
CA LEU A 22 17.52 9.43 4.98
C LEU A 22 17.37 9.55 3.46
N MET A 23 16.43 8.79 2.92
CA MET A 23 16.11 8.77 1.49
C MET A 23 14.62 8.47 1.29
N SER A 24 14.11 8.66 0.08
CA SER A 24 12.78 8.18 -0.29
C SER A 24 12.75 6.65 -0.34
N MET A 25 11.55 6.05 -0.28
CA MET A 25 11.42 4.59 -0.31
C MET A 25 11.90 3.98 -1.63
N SER A 26 11.62 4.63 -2.76
CA SER A 26 12.10 4.18 -4.07
C SER A 26 13.63 4.22 -4.16
N GLU A 27 14.27 5.27 -3.64
CA GLU A 27 15.74 5.33 -3.53
C GLU A 27 16.28 4.20 -2.63
N GLY A 28 15.60 3.90 -1.52
CA GLY A 28 15.95 2.79 -0.63
C GLY A 28 15.85 1.42 -1.30
N TYR A 29 14.81 1.17 -2.08
CA TYR A 29 14.69 -0.07 -2.86
C TYR A 29 15.80 -0.19 -3.92
N GLN A 30 16.13 0.92 -4.59
CA GLN A 30 17.23 0.94 -5.57
C GLN A 30 18.60 0.71 -4.92
N ALA A 31 18.88 1.34 -3.77
CA ALA A 31 20.11 1.14 -3.01
C ALA A 31 20.25 -0.32 -2.56
N LEU A 32 19.16 -0.92 -2.05
CA LEU A 32 19.13 -2.32 -1.66
C LEU A 32 19.39 -3.26 -2.85
N ALA A 33 18.76 -2.98 -4.00
CA ALA A 33 18.97 -3.75 -5.23
C ALA A 33 20.41 -3.65 -5.78
N ARG A 34 21.11 -2.53 -5.51
CA ARG A 34 22.52 -2.31 -5.90
C ARG A 34 23.52 -2.82 -4.86
N GLY A 35 23.05 -3.30 -3.70
CA GLY A 35 23.92 -3.71 -2.59
C GLY A 35 24.60 -2.53 -1.88
N GLU A 36 24.04 -1.32 -2.00
CA GLU A 36 24.52 -0.10 -1.34
C GLU A 36 24.04 0.01 0.12
N CYS A 37 23.01 -0.78 0.50
CA CYS A 37 22.55 -0.94 1.87
C CYS A 37 22.08 -2.38 2.14
N ASP A 38 22.08 -2.77 3.42
CA ASP A 38 21.63 -4.11 3.85
C ASP A 38 20.11 -4.21 4.07
N CYS A 39 19.46 -3.09 4.39
CA CYS A 39 18.03 -3.02 4.64
C CYS A 39 17.48 -1.61 4.39
N THR A 40 16.20 -1.53 4.05
CA THR A 40 15.46 -0.27 3.90
C THR A 40 14.09 -0.36 4.58
N VAL A 41 13.45 0.78 4.80
CA VAL A 41 12.05 0.86 5.24
C VAL A 41 11.15 0.81 4.01
N GLY A 42 10.09 0.00 4.09
CA GLY A 42 9.09 -0.14 3.04
C GLY A 42 7.69 -0.39 3.62
N PHE A 43 6.65 -0.26 2.80
CA PHE A 43 5.29 -0.64 3.17
C PHE A 43 4.92 -2.00 2.59
N SER A 44 4.12 -2.75 3.35
CA SER A 44 3.65 -4.08 2.96
C SER A 44 2.77 -4.11 1.70
N THR A 45 2.37 -2.95 1.19
CA THR A 45 1.56 -2.76 -0.01
C THR A 45 2.33 -2.09 -1.15
N ASP A 46 3.64 -1.85 -1.01
CA ASP A 46 4.45 -1.24 -2.05
C ASP A 46 4.67 -2.21 -3.23
N GLY A 47 4.33 -1.75 -4.43
CA GLY A 47 4.46 -2.56 -5.64
C GLY A 47 5.90 -2.89 -6.02
N GLU A 48 6.88 -2.08 -5.60
CA GLU A 48 8.31 -2.35 -5.82
C GLU A 48 8.80 -3.59 -5.06
N MET A 49 8.12 -4.01 -3.98
CA MET A 49 8.44 -5.28 -3.33
C MET A 49 8.18 -6.49 -4.25
N ALA A 50 7.28 -6.35 -5.23
CA ALA A 50 6.96 -7.44 -6.16
C ALA A 50 7.95 -7.57 -7.32
N SER A 51 8.78 -6.55 -7.58
CA SER A 51 9.68 -6.52 -8.75
C SER A 51 11.13 -6.95 -8.46
N GLY A 52 11.50 -7.18 -7.20
CA GLY A 52 12.88 -7.53 -6.81
C GLY A 52 13.00 -8.85 -6.03
N ASN A 53 14.23 -9.34 -5.87
CA ASN A 53 14.60 -10.40 -4.91
C ASN A 53 14.62 -9.84 -3.47
N LEU A 54 13.57 -9.12 -3.08
CA LEU A 54 13.45 -8.52 -1.77
C LEU A 54 12.71 -9.46 -0.84
N ARG A 55 13.10 -9.46 0.43
CA ARG A 55 12.43 -10.22 1.49
C ARG A 55 11.92 -9.26 2.55
N SER A 56 10.61 -9.22 2.76
CA SER A 56 10.03 -8.53 3.91
C SER A 56 10.39 -9.27 5.20
N LEU A 57 10.64 -8.51 6.26
CA LEU A 57 10.84 -9.05 7.61
C LEU A 57 9.54 -8.91 8.39
N ASP A 58 9.14 -9.99 9.08
CA ASP A 58 7.95 -9.99 9.92
C ASP A 58 8.17 -9.13 11.16
N ASP A 59 7.21 -8.23 11.43
CA ASP A 59 7.12 -7.55 12.73
C ASP A 59 6.45 -8.49 13.74
N ASP A 60 7.26 -9.32 14.39
CA ASP A 60 6.83 -10.35 15.34
C ASP A 60 6.31 -9.80 16.67
N ARG A 61 6.58 -8.53 16.99
CA ARG A 61 6.25 -7.90 18.28
C ARG A 61 5.24 -6.76 18.18
N GLY A 62 4.81 -6.39 16.98
CA GLY A 62 3.85 -5.33 16.72
C GLY A 62 4.38 -3.93 17.02
N PHE A 63 5.62 -3.63 16.61
CA PHE A 63 6.14 -2.25 16.69
C PHE A 63 5.35 -1.30 15.78
N PHE A 64 5.05 -1.75 14.56
CA PHE A 64 4.20 -1.06 13.61
C PHE A 64 2.74 -1.40 13.88
N GLN A 65 1.91 -0.38 14.05
CA GLN A 65 0.47 -0.59 14.18
C GLN A 65 -0.10 -1.05 12.83
N GLY A 66 -0.97 -2.06 12.87
CA GLY A 66 -1.67 -2.52 11.68
C GLY A 66 -2.48 -1.40 11.03
N SER A 67 -2.27 -1.18 9.74
CA SER A 67 -3.03 -0.21 8.94
C SER A 67 -4.05 -0.96 8.09
N ASN A 68 -5.23 -1.20 8.67
CA ASN A 68 -6.32 -1.82 7.93
C ASN A 68 -7.03 -0.77 7.08
N LEU A 69 -7.19 -1.06 5.79
CA LEU A 69 -8.00 -0.23 4.91
C LEU A 69 -9.46 -0.28 5.37
N SER A 70 -10.08 0.88 5.48
CA SER A 70 -11.48 1.01 5.86
C SER A 70 -12.12 2.16 5.09
N VAL A 71 -13.34 1.94 4.62
CA VAL A 71 -14.13 2.97 3.95
C VAL A 71 -14.87 3.79 5.01
N ALA A 72 -14.64 5.09 5.02
CA ALA A 72 -15.38 6.03 5.87
C ALA A 72 -16.38 6.82 5.01
N VAL A 73 -17.65 6.85 5.44
CA VAL A 73 -18.71 7.59 4.76
C VAL A 73 -19.51 8.39 5.80
N ARG A 74 -19.93 9.59 5.42
CA ARG A 74 -20.83 10.40 6.25
C ARG A 74 -22.18 9.69 6.44
N THR A 75 -22.65 9.61 7.69
CA THR A 75 -23.90 8.94 8.03
C THR A 75 -25.12 9.40 7.22
N PRO A 76 -25.35 10.71 6.97
CA PRO A 76 -26.50 11.13 6.16
C PRO A 76 -26.46 10.55 4.74
N LEU A 77 -25.28 10.45 4.12
CA LEU A 77 -25.14 9.91 2.78
C LEU A 77 -25.44 8.41 2.73
N LEU A 78 -25.02 7.66 3.76
CA LEU A 78 -25.37 6.23 3.88
C LEU A 78 -26.88 6.01 4.05
N GLN A 79 -27.57 6.94 4.73
CA GLN A 79 -29.01 6.87 4.93
C GLN A 79 -29.80 7.27 3.67
N GLU A 80 -29.34 8.29 2.94
CA GLU A 80 -29.97 8.79 1.72
C GLU A 80 -29.79 7.85 0.52
N ARG A 81 -28.67 7.11 0.45
CA ARG A 81 -28.32 6.27 -0.69
C ARG A 81 -28.50 4.79 -0.36
N GLN A 82 -29.69 4.26 -0.62
CA GLN A 82 -29.95 2.83 -0.52
C GLN A 82 -28.97 2.04 -1.39
N GLY A 83 -28.40 0.96 -0.83
CA GLY A 83 -27.42 0.11 -1.51
C GLY A 83 -25.96 0.55 -1.40
N LEU A 84 -25.67 1.81 -1.03
CA LEU A 84 -24.29 2.33 -0.96
C LEU A 84 -23.42 1.52 0.02
N ALA A 85 -23.96 1.22 1.21
CA ALA A 85 -23.24 0.41 2.20
C ALA A 85 -22.88 -0.99 1.67
N ALA A 86 -23.80 -1.63 0.95
CA ALA A 86 -23.58 -2.96 0.39
C ALA A 86 -22.49 -2.93 -0.69
N THR A 87 -22.54 -1.95 -1.61
CA THR A 87 -21.54 -1.78 -2.66
C THR A 87 -20.15 -1.49 -2.08
N LEU A 88 -20.05 -0.60 -1.09
CA LEU A 88 -18.77 -0.30 -0.44
C LEU A 88 -18.25 -1.50 0.35
N GLY A 89 -19.15 -2.29 0.96
CA GLY A 89 -18.81 -3.54 1.62
C GLY A 89 -18.18 -4.55 0.64
N GLN A 90 -18.78 -4.73 -0.54
CA GLN A 90 -18.22 -5.58 -1.60
C GLN A 90 -16.83 -5.13 -2.03
N ILE A 91 -16.63 -3.82 -2.24
CA ILE A 91 -15.31 -3.28 -2.59
C ILE A 91 -14.28 -3.59 -1.49
N THR A 92 -14.65 -3.36 -0.23
CA THR A 92 -13.75 -3.58 0.91
C THR A 92 -13.28 -5.04 1.00
N THR A 93 -14.17 -6.00 0.74
CA THR A 93 -13.81 -7.43 0.75
C THR A 93 -12.85 -7.83 -0.37
N LEU A 94 -12.82 -7.07 -1.47
CA LEU A 94 -11.96 -7.34 -2.62
C LEU A 94 -10.56 -6.75 -2.48
N LEU A 95 -10.39 -5.72 -1.63
CA LEU A 95 -9.11 -5.06 -1.38
C LEU A 95 -8.25 -5.87 -0.40
N THR A 96 -7.93 -7.12 -0.75
CA THR A 96 -6.96 -7.94 -0.02
C THR A 96 -5.56 -7.34 -0.12
N GLN A 97 -4.63 -7.84 0.71
CA GLN A 97 -3.23 -7.38 0.66
C GLN A 97 -2.63 -7.60 -0.73
N GLU A 98 -2.84 -8.78 -1.32
CA GLU A 98 -2.34 -9.15 -2.64
C GLU A 98 -2.94 -8.24 -3.74
N ALA A 99 -4.24 -7.97 -3.64
CA ALA A 99 -4.91 -7.05 -4.56
C ALA A 99 -4.31 -5.64 -4.47
N MET A 100 -4.10 -5.13 -3.25
CA MET A 100 -3.52 -3.80 -3.06
C MET A 100 -2.09 -3.68 -3.56
N VAL A 101 -1.24 -4.70 -3.34
CA VAL A 101 0.12 -4.75 -3.89
C VAL A 101 0.08 -4.65 -5.41
N GLU A 102 -0.78 -5.44 -6.08
CA GLU A 102 -0.88 -5.41 -7.54
C GLU A 102 -1.41 -4.06 -8.06
N LEU A 103 -2.45 -3.51 -7.43
CA LEU A 103 -2.99 -2.21 -7.82
C LEU A 103 -1.94 -1.10 -7.68
N ASN A 104 -1.18 -1.10 -6.59
CA ASN A 104 -0.11 -0.12 -6.38
C ASN A 104 1.06 -0.33 -7.35
N ARG A 105 1.42 -1.58 -7.67
CA ARG A 105 2.47 -1.90 -8.65
C ARG A 105 2.16 -1.32 -10.02
N ARG A 106 0.92 -1.48 -10.51
CA ARG A 106 0.48 -0.91 -11.79
C ARG A 106 0.66 0.60 -11.85
N VAL A 107 0.36 1.31 -10.76
CA VAL A 107 0.52 2.77 -10.71
C VAL A 107 1.98 3.18 -10.54
N ALA A 108 2.68 2.62 -9.55
CA ALA A 108 4.00 3.09 -9.15
C ALA A 108 5.12 2.61 -10.08
N VAL A 109 4.98 1.41 -10.66
CA VAL A 109 6.03 0.76 -11.47
C VAL A 109 5.68 0.79 -12.95
N GLU A 110 4.44 0.45 -13.31
CA GLU A 110 4.02 0.42 -14.72
C GLU A 110 3.54 1.79 -15.23
N ALA A 111 3.42 2.77 -14.33
CA ALA A 111 2.94 4.12 -14.62
C ALA A 111 1.52 4.17 -15.24
N ASP A 112 0.68 3.19 -14.93
CA ASP A 112 -0.73 3.20 -15.32
C ASP A 112 -1.49 4.32 -14.60
N ARG A 113 -2.48 4.92 -15.28
CA ARG A 113 -3.36 5.93 -14.67
C ARG A 113 -4.17 5.29 -13.52
N PRO A 114 -4.18 5.86 -12.30
CA PRO A 114 -4.93 5.30 -11.17
C PRO A 114 -6.41 5.05 -11.44
N GLY A 115 -7.06 5.95 -12.20
CA GLY A 115 -8.47 5.80 -12.59
C GLY A 115 -8.71 4.55 -13.45
N ASP A 116 -7.82 4.24 -14.39
CA ASP A 116 -7.92 3.07 -15.25
C ASP A 116 -7.64 1.78 -14.47
N VAL A 117 -6.69 1.82 -13.54
CA VAL A 117 -6.39 0.71 -12.63
C VAL A 117 -7.61 0.39 -11.76
N ALA A 118 -8.21 1.39 -11.11
CA ALA A 118 -9.40 1.25 -10.29
C ALA A 118 -10.60 0.77 -11.10
N ARG A 119 -10.84 1.37 -12.28
CA ARG A 119 -11.94 0.98 -13.18
C ARG A 119 -11.80 -0.48 -13.62
N GLY A 120 -10.61 -0.86 -14.08
CA GLY A 120 -10.33 -2.24 -14.48
C GLY A 120 -10.53 -3.23 -13.33
N PHE A 121 -10.11 -2.87 -12.12
CA PHE A 121 -10.32 -3.69 -10.93
C PHE A 121 -11.81 -3.89 -10.61
N LEU A 122 -12.61 -2.81 -10.62
CA LEU A 122 -14.04 -2.88 -10.34
C LEU A 122 -14.81 -3.69 -11.40
N ILE A 123 -14.45 -3.55 -12.68
CA ILE A 123 -15.06 -4.31 -13.78
C ILE A 123 -14.72 -5.81 -13.67
N ARG A 124 -13.45 -6.14 -13.48
CA ARG A 124 -13.01 -7.55 -13.37
C ARG A 124 -13.67 -8.29 -12.22
N ASN A 125 -13.99 -7.58 -11.14
CA ASN A 125 -14.67 -8.16 -9.97
C ASN A 125 -16.20 -8.00 -10.01
N GLY A 126 -16.78 -7.53 -11.13
CA GLY A 126 -18.22 -7.44 -11.31
C GLY A 126 -18.91 -6.38 -10.44
N VAL A 127 -18.17 -5.46 -9.83
CA VAL A 127 -18.73 -4.36 -9.02
C VAL A 127 -19.44 -3.35 -9.93
N ILE A 128 -18.90 -3.11 -11.12
CA ILE A 128 -19.51 -2.29 -12.17
C ILE A 128 -19.39 -3.00 -13.52
N SER A 129 -20.33 -2.80 -14.43
CA SER A 129 -20.27 -3.31 -15.81
C SER A 129 -19.49 -2.37 -16.75
N GLY A 130 -19.25 -1.13 -16.31
CA GLY A 130 -18.56 -0.07 -17.03
C GLY A 130 -18.71 1.26 -16.27
N TRP A 131 -17.96 2.27 -16.67
CA TRP A 131 -18.13 3.64 -16.19
C TRP A 131 -18.95 4.40 -17.24
N PRO A 132 -20.08 5.06 -16.90
CA PRO A 132 -20.70 6.02 -17.82
C PRO A 132 -19.71 7.16 -17.98
N GLY A 133 -19.06 7.22 -19.15
CA GLY A 133 -17.79 7.89 -19.40
C GLY A 133 -17.62 9.27 -18.75
N THR A 134 -16.38 9.56 -18.37
CA THR A 134 -15.88 10.93 -18.36
C THR A 134 -14.71 10.92 -19.34
N GLY A 135 -14.81 11.76 -20.37
CA GLY A 135 -13.71 12.03 -21.28
C GLY A 135 -12.48 12.53 -20.52
N ASP A 136 -11.37 12.52 -21.24
CA ASP A 136 -10.07 13.00 -20.81
C ASP A 136 -10.14 14.28 -19.97
N GLU A 137 -9.72 14.19 -18.70
CA GLU A 137 -9.09 15.27 -17.94
C GLU A 137 -7.81 14.72 -17.28
#